data_AF-A0A7C1U6R7-F1
#
_entry.id   AF-A0A7C1U6R7-F1
#
_cell.length_a   1.000
_cell.length_b   1.000
_cell.length_c   1.000
_cell.angle_alpha   90.00
_cell.angle_beta   90.00
_cell.angle_gamma   90.00
#
_symmetry.space_group_name_H-M   'P 1'
#
loop_
_entity.id
_entity.type
_entity.pdbx_description
1 polymer ?
#
loop_
_entity_poly.entity_id
_entity_poly.type
_entity_poly.pdbx_seq_one_letter_code
_entity_poly.pdbx_strand_id
1 'polypeptide(L)'
;MRGNKKIRTVFACLFLVTTGTVSLARTDDGAVFRSIEIFPLVNQHVHGSTVVELPNGDLLAAWFQGSGERWADDVAIMGARLRAGADKWTRPFVMADVPEFPDINPILFLDAQDRLWLMWYTVIANQWETSLPKYRISENYMVPDGPPEWAWQDVLHVKPGDRAERGIQPGDRFVKSIERQVEQYAEYISQNSAMPQQIVKSMVDRWKEDLLSKARGENMIRKGRLYDAQGGSTEQQLGYAYFRRVGWQTKNKAVII
;
A
#
# COMPACT_ATOMS: atom_id res chain seq x y z
N MET A 1 -22.39 -54.62 -63.17
CA MET A 1 -21.35 -53.98 -64.01
C MET A 1 -21.77 -52.55 -64.33
N ARG A 2 -21.19 -51.56 -63.63
CA ARG A 2 -21.23 -50.14 -64.01
C ARG A 2 -19.89 -49.53 -63.57
N GLY A 3 -19.02 -49.28 -64.53
CA GLY A 3 -17.69 -48.71 -64.33
C GLY A 3 -17.75 -47.19 -64.21
N ASN A 4 -17.21 -46.67 -63.12
CA ASN A 4 -16.98 -45.24 -62.91
C ASN A 4 -15.78 -44.76 -63.74
N LYS A 5 -16.00 -43.82 -64.66
CA LYS A 5 -14.93 -43.06 -65.33
C LYS A 5 -14.44 -41.97 -64.37
N LYS A 6 -13.17 -42.06 -63.93
CA LYS A 6 -12.48 -40.98 -63.20
C LYS A 6 -11.90 -39.98 -64.21
N ILE A 7 -12.37 -38.74 -64.17
CA ILE A 7 -11.75 -37.59 -64.84
C ILE A 7 -10.59 -37.12 -63.96
N ARG A 8 -9.38 -37.04 -64.52
CA ARG A 8 -8.19 -36.47 -63.88
C ARG A 8 -8.10 -35.00 -64.24
N THR A 9 -8.33 -34.11 -63.26
CA THR A 9 -8.00 -32.68 -63.39
C THR A 9 -6.63 -32.45 -62.77
N VAL A 10 -5.67 -32.00 -63.59
CA VAL A 10 -4.34 -31.57 -63.15
C VAL A 10 -4.44 -30.09 -62.79
N PHE A 11 -4.23 -29.74 -61.52
CA PHE A 11 -4.02 -28.34 -61.10
C PHE A 11 -2.51 -28.07 -61.07
N ALA A 12 -2.05 -27.17 -61.93
CA ALA A 12 -0.70 -26.61 -61.88
C ALA A 12 -0.71 -25.43 -60.90
N CYS A 13 -0.06 -25.59 -59.74
CA CYS A 13 0.18 -24.49 -58.80
C CYS A 13 1.36 -23.64 -59.28
N LEU A 14 1.06 -22.43 -59.74
CA LEU A 14 2.04 -21.39 -60.04
C LEU A 14 2.47 -20.73 -58.71
N PHE A 15 3.68 -21.01 -58.23
CA PHE A 15 4.25 -20.32 -57.07
C PHE A 15 4.74 -18.92 -57.51
N LEU A 16 3.96 -17.88 -57.19
CA LEU A 16 4.44 -16.50 -57.24
C LEU A 16 5.32 -16.25 -56.02
N VAL A 17 6.64 -16.12 -56.23
CA VAL A 17 7.57 -15.62 -55.22
C VAL A 17 7.47 -14.10 -55.22
N THR A 18 6.62 -13.54 -54.37
CA THR A 18 6.65 -12.11 -54.06
C THR A 18 7.71 -11.87 -52.99
N THR A 19 8.85 -11.31 -53.37
CA THR A 19 9.82 -10.73 -52.45
C THR A 19 9.23 -9.48 -51.81
N GLY A 20 8.44 -9.66 -50.75
CA GLY A 20 8.00 -8.57 -49.89
C GLY A 20 9.16 -8.12 -49.02
N THR A 21 9.69 -6.92 -49.27
CA THR A 21 10.56 -6.23 -48.32
C THR A 21 9.72 -5.90 -47.09
N VAL A 22 9.85 -6.71 -46.04
CA VAL A 22 9.33 -6.36 -44.71
C VAL A 22 10.19 -5.20 -44.22
N SER A 23 9.69 -3.97 -44.38
CA SER A 23 10.22 -2.82 -43.69
C SER A 23 9.84 -2.97 -42.21
N LEU A 24 10.73 -3.56 -41.42
CA LEU A 24 10.72 -3.42 -39.97
C LEU A 24 11.02 -1.95 -39.67
N ALA A 25 9.98 -1.13 -39.65
CA ALA A 25 10.02 0.13 -38.91
C ALA A 25 10.16 -0.25 -37.43
N ARG A 26 11.39 -0.40 -36.97
CA ARG A 26 11.70 -0.16 -35.57
C ARG A 26 11.45 1.33 -35.37
N THR A 27 10.30 1.69 -34.80
CA THR A 27 10.24 2.93 -34.05
C THR A 27 11.21 2.73 -32.90
N ASP A 28 12.39 3.35 -33.06
CA ASP A 28 13.23 3.67 -31.93
C ASP A 28 12.48 4.76 -31.15
N ASP A 29 11.41 4.37 -30.45
CA ASP A 29 10.76 5.20 -29.45
C ASP A 29 11.73 5.24 -28.27
N GLY A 30 12.84 5.94 -28.47
CA GLY A 30 13.85 6.18 -27.45
C GLY A 30 13.15 6.69 -26.19
N ALA A 31 13.69 6.31 -25.02
CA ALA A 31 13.09 6.64 -23.74
C ALA A 31 12.69 8.13 -23.69
N VAL A 32 11.39 8.38 -23.69
CA VAL A 32 10.84 9.74 -23.69
C VAL A 32 10.88 10.24 -22.26
N PHE A 33 11.81 11.12 -21.95
CA PHE A 33 11.83 11.85 -20.68
C PHE A 33 10.91 13.06 -20.78
N ARG A 34 9.95 13.17 -19.86
CA ARG A 34 9.10 14.36 -19.68
C ARG A 34 9.14 14.80 -18.24
N SER A 35 9.13 16.11 -18.04
CA SER A 35 8.95 16.75 -16.74
C SER A 35 7.83 17.76 -16.87
N ILE A 36 6.78 17.59 -16.07
CA ILE A 36 5.60 18.45 -16.05
C ILE A 36 5.26 18.72 -14.59
N GLU A 37 5.21 20.00 -14.23
CA GLU A 37 4.79 20.42 -12.90
C GLU A 37 3.27 20.17 -12.72
N ILE A 38 2.88 19.53 -11.60
CA ILE A 38 1.47 19.27 -11.29
C ILE A 38 0.75 20.55 -10.90
N PHE A 39 1.39 21.38 -10.09
CA PHE A 39 0.92 22.70 -9.66
C PHE A 39 2.13 23.56 -9.23
N PRO A 40 2.04 24.90 -9.34
CA PRO A 40 3.10 25.81 -8.92
C PRO A 40 3.50 25.63 -7.45
N LEU A 41 4.68 26.10 -7.08
CA LEU A 41 5.12 26.16 -5.68
C LEU A 41 4.04 26.76 -4.76
N VAL A 42 3.74 26.03 -3.68
CA VAL A 42 2.80 26.44 -2.63
C VAL A 42 3.51 26.53 -1.27
N ASN A 43 2.93 27.30 -0.33
CA ASN A 43 3.45 27.42 1.04
C ASN A 43 3.16 26.20 1.92
N GLN A 44 2.16 25.40 1.55
CA GLN A 44 1.78 24.20 2.29
C GLN A 44 2.83 23.11 2.12
N HIS A 45 2.95 22.26 3.13
CA HIS A 45 3.74 21.04 3.04
C HIS A 45 3.07 20.07 2.06
N VAL A 46 3.86 19.47 1.17
CA VAL A 46 3.42 18.56 0.10
C VAL A 46 4.36 17.36 0.09
N HIS A 47 3.84 16.15 0.32
CA HIS A 47 4.68 14.94 0.40
C HIS A 47 3.84 13.66 0.16
N GLY A 48 4.51 12.50 0.08
CA GLY A 48 3.88 11.18 -0.06
C GLY A 48 3.06 10.99 -1.34
N SER A 49 3.64 11.25 -2.52
CA SER A 49 2.92 11.13 -3.78
C SER A 49 2.75 9.67 -4.27
N THR A 50 1.72 9.47 -5.07
CA THR A 50 1.42 8.26 -5.83
C THR A 50 0.86 8.65 -7.20
N VAL A 51 1.02 7.79 -8.20
CA VAL A 51 0.47 7.99 -9.55
C VAL A 51 0.01 6.66 -10.13
N VAL A 52 -1.07 6.68 -10.90
CA VAL A 52 -1.59 5.54 -11.65
C VAL A 52 -1.92 5.96 -13.08
N GLU A 53 -1.59 5.11 -14.05
CA GLU A 53 -2.06 5.24 -15.43
C GLU A 53 -3.44 4.59 -15.57
N LEU A 54 -4.36 5.31 -16.20
CA LEU A 54 -5.73 4.86 -16.40
C LEU A 54 -5.90 4.23 -17.79
N PRO A 55 -6.94 3.39 -18.03
CA PRO A 55 -7.16 2.73 -19.32
C PRO A 55 -7.25 3.64 -20.55
N ASN A 56 -7.58 4.93 -20.37
CA ASN A 56 -7.63 5.92 -21.45
C ASN A 56 -6.29 6.63 -21.70
N GLY A 57 -5.22 6.25 -20.98
CA GLY A 57 -3.89 6.87 -21.04
C GLY A 57 -3.74 8.13 -20.18
N ASP A 58 -4.75 8.52 -19.42
CA ASP A 58 -4.61 9.59 -18.44
C ASP A 58 -3.72 9.12 -17.28
N LEU A 59 -2.98 10.05 -16.66
CA LEU A 59 -2.37 9.83 -15.35
C LEU A 59 -3.21 10.49 -14.26
N LEU A 60 -3.48 9.76 -13.19
CA LEU A 60 -4.06 10.31 -11.96
C LEU A 60 -3.01 10.26 -10.85
N ALA A 61 -2.69 11.41 -10.29
CA ALA A 61 -1.77 11.53 -9.17
C ALA A 61 -2.52 11.90 -7.88
N ALA A 62 -2.00 11.47 -6.75
CA ALA A 62 -2.42 11.91 -5.43
C ALA A 62 -1.22 12.13 -4.51
N TRP A 63 -1.38 12.98 -3.50
CA TRP A 63 -0.38 13.32 -2.48
C TRP A 63 -1.10 13.82 -1.23
N PHE A 64 -0.40 13.99 -0.12
CA PHE A 64 -0.96 14.69 1.04
C PHE A 64 -0.44 16.13 1.12
N GLN A 65 -1.29 17.04 1.55
CA GLN A 65 -0.99 18.47 1.60
C GLN A 65 -1.70 19.16 2.77
N GLY A 66 -0.99 20.03 3.49
CA GLY A 66 -1.52 20.82 4.60
C GLY A 66 -0.45 21.67 5.27
N SER A 67 -0.68 22.10 6.51
CA SER A 67 0.30 22.91 7.27
C SER A 67 1.51 22.10 7.78
N GLY A 68 1.49 20.77 7.62
CA GLY A 68 2.59 19.88 8.04
C GLY A 68 2.37 18.43 7.63
N GLU A 69 2.89 17.50 8.43
CA GLU A 69 2.54 16.07 8.36
C GLU A 69 1.56 15.72 9.50
N ARG A 70 1.77 14.60 10.20
CA ARG A 70 0.89 14.08 11.27
C ARG A 70 0.58 15.00 12.44
N TRP A 71 1.28 16.12 12.61
CA TRP A 71 1.09 17.05 13.72
C TRP A 71 0.15 18.22 13.39
N ALA A 72 -0.30 18.31 12.13
CA ALA A 72 -1.27 19.31 11.69
C ALA A 72 -2.56 18.61 11.30
N ASP A 73 -3.70 19.16 11.71
CA ASP A 73 -5.02 18.54 11.54
C ASP A 73 -5.71 19.00 10.24
N ASP A 74 -5.03 19.79 9.42
CA ASP A 74 -5.49 20.32 8.14
C ASP A 74 -4.87 19.61 6.92
N VAL A 75 -4.30 18.41 7.13
CA VAL A 75 -3.64 17.65 6.07
C VAL A 75 -4.65 16.75 5.36
N ALA A 76 -4.89 17.02 4.08
CA ALA A 76 -5.81 16.27 3.23
C ALA A 76 -5.07 15.51 2.13
N ILE A 77 -5.71 14.48 1.58
CA ILE A 77 -5.27 13.86 0.33
C ILE A 77 -5.77 14.70 -0.82
N MET A 78 -4.84 15.21 -1.61
CA MET A 78 -5.09 15.97 -2.83
C MET A 78 -4.80 15.10 -4.05
N GLY A 79 -5.35 15.47 -5.20
CA GLY A 79 -5.10 14.81 -6.47
C GLY A 79 -5.21 15.74 -7.67
N ALA A 80 -4.64 15.31 -8.79
CA ALA A 80 -4.71 16.01 -10.08
C ALA A 80 -4.61 14.99 -11.21
N ARG A 81 -5.09 15.37 -12.39
CA ARG A 81 -5.12 14.52 -13.58
C ARG A 81 -4.28 15.11 -14.70
N LEU A 82 -3.48 14.29 -15.37
CA LEU A 82 -2.87 14.61 -16.65
C LEU A 82 -3.62 13.83 -17.72
N ARG A 83 -4.32 14.54 -18.62
CA ARG A 83 -5.05 13.88 -19.71
C ARG A 83 -4.06 13.30 -20.72
N ALA A 84 -4.40 12.18 -21.35
CA ALA A 84 -3.60 11.58 -22.39
C ALA A 84 -3.24 12.63 -23.48
N GLY A 85 -1.95 12.80 -23.75
CA GLY A 85 -1.43 13.76 -24.72
C GLY A 85 -1.40 15.23 -24.26
N ALA A 86 -1.90 15.57 -23.08
CA ALA A 86 -1.80 16.91 -22.53
C ALA A 86 -0.38 17.22 -22.03
N ASP A 87 -0.08 18.52 -21.93
CA ASP A 87 1.17 19.07 -21.42
C ASP A 87 1.02 19.72 -20.04
N LYS A 88 -0.19 19.68 -19.46
CA LYS A 88 -0.53 20.30 -18.17
C LYS A 88 -1.50 19.45 -17.38
N TRP A 89 -1.29 19.41 -16.08
CA TRP A 89 -2.22 18.81 -15.13
C TRP A 89 -3.44 19.70 -14.91
N THR A 90 -4.57 19.09 -14.53
CA THR A 90 -5.74 19.81 -14.05
C THR A 90 -5.42 20.55 -12.75
N ARG A 91 -6.29 21.48 -12.35
CA ARG A 91 -6.22 22.05 -10.99
C ARG A 91 -6.33 20.93 -9.95
N PRO A 92 -5.56 20.99 -8.84
CA PRO A 92 -5.71 20.04 -7.75
C PRO A 92 -7.13 20.01 -7.17
N PHE A 93 -7.54 18.85 -6.68
CA PHE A 93 -8.83 18.59 -6.03
C PHE A 93 -8.65 17.67 -4.82
N VAL A 94 -9.60 17.73 -3.89
CA VAL A 94 -9.60 16.88 -2.68
C VAL A 94 -10.01 15.46 -3.06
N MET A 95 -9.18 14.48 -2.69
CA MET A 95 -9.41 13.06 -2.87
C MET A 95 -9.96 12.40 -1.60
N ALA A 96 -9.48 12.83 -0.43
CA ALA A 96 -9.98 12.42 0.89
C ALA A 96 -9.57 13.45 1.94
N ASP A 97 -10.45 13.67 2.92
CA ASP A 97 -10.25 14.60 4.02
C ASP A 97 -11.15 14.18 5.19
N VAL A 98 -10.55 13.75 6.29
CA VAL A 98 -11.24 13.60 7.58
C VAL A 98 -11.10 14.92 8.31
N PRO A 99 -12.21 15.63 8.57
CA PRO A 99 -12.15 16.90 9.29
C PRO A 99 -11.41 16.76 10.62
N GLU A 100 -10.46 17.66 10.86
CA GLU A 100 -9.67 17.75 12.09
C GLU A 100 -8.72 16.56 12.34
N PHE A 101 -8.35 15.82 11.30
CA PHE A 101 -7.31 14.80 11.39
C PHE A 101 -6.41 14.80 10.14
N PRO A 102 -5.10 14.56 10.29
CA PRO A 102 -4.22 14.39 9.14
C PRO A 102 -4.49 13.07 8.40
N ASP A 103 -4.86 13.16 7.13
CA ASP A 103 -4.87 12.07 6.18
C ASP A 103 -3.59 12.08 5.35
N ILE A 104 -2.85 10.97 5.33
CA ILE A 104 -1.54 10.92 4.66
C ILE A 104 -1.26 9.62 3.91
N ASN A 105 -0.14 9.63 3.17
CA ASN A 105 0.44 8.50 2.44
C ASN A 105 -0.57 7.76 1.55
N PRO A 106 -1.15 8.46 0.55
CA PRO A 106 -2.05 7.85 -0.40
C PRO A 106 -1.33 6.83 -1.28
N ILE A 107 -2.07 5.80 -1.69
CA ILE A 107 -1.68 4.80 -2.68
C ILE A 107 -2.82 4.70 -3.68
N LEU A 108 -2.51 4.87 -4.95
CA LEU A 108 -3.45 4.69 -6.07
C LEU A 108 -3.06 3.45 -6.87
N PHE A 109 -4.04 2.62 -7.21
CA PHE A 109 -3.87 1.52 -8.15
C PHE A 109 -5.20 1.10 -8.76
N LEU A 110 -5.13 0.40 -9.89
CA LEU A 110 -6.28 -0.31 -10.48
C LEU A 110 -6.21 -1.78 -10.06
N ASP A 111 -7.34 -2.35 -9.66
CA ASP A 111 -7.43 -3.79 -9.43
C ASP A 111 -7.68 -4.57 -10.73
N ALA A 112 -7.74 -5.89 -10.63
CA ALA A 112 -7.96 -6.78 -11.79
C ALA A 112 -9.38 -6.69 -12.38
N GLN A 113 -10.25 -5.82 -11.86
CA GLN A 113 -11.58 -5.52 -12.39
C GLN A 113 -11.65 -4.08 -12.94
N ASP A 114 -10.51 -3.42 -13.15
CA ASP A 114 -10.43 -2.02 -13.57
C ASP A 114 -11.19 -1.08 -12.62
N ARG A 115 -11.15 -1.35 -11.31
CA ARG A 115 -11.66 -0.41 -10.31
C ARG A 115 -10.51 0.39 -9.74
N LEU A 116 -10.68 1.69 -9.60
CA LEU A 116 -9.70 2.57 -8.99
C LEU A 116 -9.78 2.48 -7.47
N TRP A 117 -8.66 2.13 -6.86
CA TRP A 117 -8.46 2.14 -5.42
C TRP A 117 -7.66 3.38 -5.01
N LEU A 118 -8.14 4.06 -3.97
CA LEU A 118 -7.36 4.98 -3.17
C LEU A 118 -7.26 4.38 -1.76
N MET A 119 -6.04 4.08 -1.31
CA MET A 119 -5.77 3.71 0.08
C MET A 119 -4.96 4.81 0.75
N TRP A 120 -5.20 5.09 2.01
CA TRP A 120 -4.44 6.06 2.81
C TRP A 120 -4.62 5.71 4.30
N TYR A 121 -4.09 6.54 5.20
CA TYR A 121 -4.47 6.43 6.61
C TYR A 121 -4.65 7.78 7.29
N THR A 122 -5.61 7.81 8.21
CA THR A 122 -5.86 8.93 9.13
C THR A 122 -5.05 8.72 10.40
N VAL A 123 -4.31 9.73 10.88
CA VAL A 123 -3.52 9.60 12.13
C VAL A 123 -4.33 10.10 13.32
N ILE A 124 -4.88 9.19 14.12
CA ILE A 124 -5.89 9.51 15.14
C ILE A 124 -5.38 10.35 16.31
N ALA A 125 -4.17 10.12 16.80
CA ALA A 125 -3.62 10.84 17.95
C ALA A 125 -2.35 11.61 17.61
N ASN A 126 -2.22 12.05 16.35
CA ASN A 126 -1.01 12.66 15.80
C ASN A 126 0.26 11.81 16.07
N GLN A 127 0.13 10.50 16.26
CA GLN A 127 1.23 9.53 16.44
C GLN A 127 1.12 8.45 15.38
N TRP A 128 2.22 8.12 14.71
CA TRP A 128 2.23 7.15 13.60
C TRP A 128 1.60 5.80 13.97
N GLU A 129 1.76 5.36 15.20
CA GLU A 129 1.24 4.09 15.71
C GLU A 129 -0.29 4.06 15.83
N THR A 130 -0.95 5.22 15.73
CA THR A 130 -2.41 5.37 15.75
C THR A 130 -3.01 5.55 14.36
N SER A 131 -2.24 5.28 13.31
CA SER A 131 -2.71 5.32 11.94
C SER A 131 -3.85 4.32 11.73
N LEU A 132 -4.97 4.80 11.21
CA LEU A 132 -6.14 4.01 10.86
C LEU A 132 -6.22 3.90 9.32
N PRO A 133 -5.88 2.74 8.73
CA PRO A 133 -5.93 2.56 7.28
C PRO A 133 -7.36 2.68 6.75
N LYS A 134 -7.51 3.38 5.64
CA LYS A 134 -8.78 3.64 4.96
C LYS A 134 -8.63 3.39 3.47
N TYR A 135 -9.75 3.17 2.81
CA TYR A 135 -9.79 3.01 1.38
C TYR A 135 -11.08 3.54 0.76
N ARG A 136 -10.99 3.92 -0.51
CA ARG A 136 -12.11 4.22 -1.40
C ARG A 136 -11.98 3.40 -2.68
N ILE A 137 -13.12 3.07 -3.27
CA ILE A 137 -13.21 2.37 -4.55
C ILE A 137 -14.08 3.20 -5.49
N SER A 138 -13.63 3.36 -6.72
CA SER A 138 -14.38 3.99 -7.80
C SER A 138 -14.46 3.06 -9.01
N GLU A 139 -15.67 2.92 -9.56
CA GLU A 139 -15.93 2.33 -10.87
C GLU A 139 -16.14 3.41 -11.94
N ASN A 140 -16.30 4.67 -11.52
CA ASN A 140 -16.46 5.83 -12.39
C ASN A 140 -15.40 6.89 -12.05
N TYR A 141 -14.19 6.69 -12.55
CA TYR A 141 -13.03 7.53 -12.31
C TYR A 141 -12.54 8.27 -13.56
N MET A 142 -13.27 8.18 -14.67
CA MET A 142 -13.01 8.86 -15.94
C MET A 142 -13.71 10.23 -16.01
N VAL A 143 -13.70 10.96 -14.90
CA VAL A 143 -14.25 12.31 -14.82
C VAL A 143 -13.30 13.31 -15.51
N PRO A 144 -13.80 14.25 -16.33
CA PRO A 144 -12.94 15.20 -17.04
C PRO A 144 -12.11 16.07 -16.11
N ASP A 145 -12.73 16.62 -15.06
CA ASP A 145 -12.13 17.48 -14.04
C ASP A 145 -12.67 17.08 -12.67
N GLY A 146 -11.80 17.12 -11.65
CA GLY A 146 -12.19 16.79 -10.28
C GLY A 146 -11.91 15.34 -9.86
N PRO A 147 -12.31 14.98 -8.63
CA PRO A 147 -12.03 13.67 -8.05
C PRO A 147 -12.88 12.58 -8.70
N PRO A 148 -12.41 11.33 -8.72
CA PRO A 148 -13.23 10.17 -9.07
C PRO A 148 -14.56 10.16 -8.31
N GLU A 149 -15.60 9.60 -8.93
CA GLU A 149 -16.84 9.32 -8.22
C GLU A 149 -16.65 8.08 -7.36
N TRP A 150 -16.59 8.27 -6.05
CA TRP A 150 -16.35 7.19 -5.09
C TRP A 150 -17.64 6.41 -4.83
N ALA A 151 -17.66 5.14 -5.22
CA ALA A 151 -18.78 4.23 -4.96
C ALA A 151 -18.73 3.66 -3.53
N TRP A 152 -17.55 3.61 -2.92
CA TRP A 152 -17.34 3.03 -1.59
C TRP A 152 -16.26 3.77 -0.80
N GLN A 153 -16.41 3.80 0.54
CA GLN A 153 -15.39 4.21 1.49
C GLN A 153 -15.51 3.40 2.78
N ASP A 154 -14.40 2.90 3.32
CA ASP A 154 -14.37 2.27 4.64
C ASP A 154 -12.98 2.32 5.29
N VAL A 155 -12.90 1.90 6.55
CA VAL A 155 -11.69 1.57 7.29
C VAL A 155 -11.28 0.13 6.97
N LEU A 156 -10.00 -0.07 6.68
CA LEU A 156 -9.43 -1.42 6.56
C LEU A 156 -9.10 -1.95 7.95
N HIS A 157 -10.06 -2.68 8.52
CA HIS A 157 -9.88 -3.34 9.81
C HIS A 157 -8.97 -4.58 9.66
N VAL A 158 -7.84 -4.59 10.35
CA VAL A 158 -6.91 -5.72 10.39
C VAL A 158 -6.75 -6.21 11.82
N LYS A 159 -6.84 -7.53 12.02
CA LYS A 159 -6.56 -8.18 13.31
C LYS A 159 -5.49 -9.26 13.08
N PRO A 160 -4.20 -8.88 13.00
CA PRO A 160 -3.13 -9.84 12.77
C PRO A 160 -2.93 -10.73 13.99
N GLY A 161 -2.50 -11.96 13.72
CA GLY A 161 -2.28 -12.98 14.74
C GLY A 161 -3.42 -13.97 14.82
N ASP A 162 -3.56 -14.58 15.97
CA ASP A 162 -4.59 -15.58 16.22
C ASP A 162 -5.86 -14.94 16.81
N ARG A 163 -6.86 -15.79 17.06
CA ARG A 163 -8.07 -15.39 17.78
C ARG A 163 -7.71 -14.85 19.16
N ALA A 164 -8.19 -13.64 19.44
CA ALA A 164 -7.82 -12.88 20.65
C ALA A 164 -9.04 -12.23 21.31
N GLU A 165 -10.25 -12.73 21.05
CA GLU A 165 -11.51 -12.20 21.61
C GLU A 165 -11.57 -12.31 23.14
N ARG A 166 -10.79 -13.23 23.72
CA ARG A 166 -10.66 -13.45 25.16
C ARG A 166 -9.22 -13.23 25.66
N GLY A 167 -8.47 -12.38 24.98
CA GLY A 167 -7.08 -12.09 25.27
C GLY A 167 -6.11 -12.83 24.35
N ILE A 168 -4.96 -12.20 24.10
CA ILE A 168 -3.86 -12.73 23.28
C ILE A 168 -3.24 -13.92 24.00
N GLN A 169 -3.13 -15.06 23.31
CA GLN A 169 -2.55 -16.27 23.88
C GLN A 169 -1.02 -16.22 23.82
N PRO A 170 -0.29 -16.88 24.74
CA PRO A 170 1.17 -16.90 24.74
C PRO A 170 1.83 -17.43 23.45
N GLY A 171 1.10 -18.26 22.70
CA GLY A 171 1.53 -18.83 21.42
C GLY A 171 1.08 -18.05 20.18
N ASP A 172 0.50 -16.84 20.33
CA ASP A 172 -0.03 -16.06 19.21
C ASP A 172 1.00 -15.89 18.09
N ARG A 173 0.63 -16.33 16.87
CA ARG A 173 1.54 -16.36 15.72
C ARG A 173 2.09 -14.98 15.33
N PHE A 174 1.34 -13.91 15.57
CA PHE A 174 1.83 -12.56 15.31
C PHE A 174 2.86 -12.15 16.37
N VAL A 175 2.61 -12.38 17.66
CA VAL A 175 3.60 -12.14 18.71
C VAL A 175 4.88 -12.92 18.43
N LYS A 176 4.76 -14.21 18.05
CA LYS A 176 5.92 -15.04 17.68
C LYS A 176 6.66 -14.54 16.44
N SER A 177 5.96 -13.98 15.47
CA SER A 177 6.63 -13.40 14.29
C SER A 177 7.40 -12.14 14.65
N ILE A 178 6.87 -11.31 15.55
CA ILE A 178 7.53 -10.10 16.05
C ILE A 178 8.73 -10.46 16.94
N GLU A 179 8.62 -11.46 17.82
CA GLU A 179 9.75 -11.97 18.62
C GLU A 179 10.95 -12.32 17.73
N ARG A 180 10.70 -13.10 16.67
CA ARG A 180 11.73 -13.47 15.71
C ARG A 180 12.32 -12.27 14.96
N GLN A 181 11.47 -11.34 14.48
CA GLN A 181 11.93 -10.15 13.75
C GLN A 181 12.80 -9.25 14.63
N VAL A 182 12.38 -9.04 15.87
CA VAL A 182 13.11 -8.22 16.83
C VAL A 182 14.45 -8.84 17.19
N GLU A 183 14.53 -10.16 17.33
CA GLU A 183 15.79 -10.87 17.57
C GLU A 183 16.76 -10.72 16.40
N GLN A 184 16.29 -10.96 15.17
CA GLN A 184 17.10 -10.77 13.96
C GLN A 184 17.62 -9.33 13.84
N TYR A 185 16.77 -8.34 14.15
CA TYR A 185 17.16 -6.94 14.07
C TYR A 185 18.10 -6.52 15.21
N ALA A 186 17.90 -7.07 16.41
CA ALA A 186 18.79 -6.86 17.55
C ALA A 186 20.21 -7.39 17.28
N GLU A 187 20.31 -8.58 16.68
CA GLU A 187 21.58 -9.15 16.23
C GLU A 187 22.24 -8.25 15.17
N TYR A 188 21.47 -7.83 14.17
CA TYR A 188 21.95 -6.92 13.12
C TYR A 188 22.51 -5.61 13.70
N ILE A 189 21.77 -4.92 14.56
CA ILE A 189 22.23 -3.66 15.19
C ILE A 189 23.51 -3.93 15.99
N SER A 190 23.54 -5.01 16.77
CA SER A 190 24.68 -5.32 17.64
C SER A 190 25.95 -5.61 16.86
N GLN A 191 25.84 -6.18 15.65
CA GLN A 191 26.97 -6.48 14.77
C GLN A 191 27.43 -5.28 13.93
N ASN A 192 26.52 -4.36 13.60
CA ASN A 192 26.76 -3.28 12.64
C ASN A 192 26.85 -1.88 13.28
N SER A 193 26.73 -1.76 14.61
CA SER A 193 26.83 -0.46 15.28
C SER A 193 28.27 -0.05 15.55
N ALA A 194 28.59 1.22 15.26
CA ALA A 194 29.85 1.86 15.65
C ALA A 194 29.89 2.31 17.13
N MET A 195 28.79 2.14 17.88
CA MET A 195 28.69 2.56 19.28
C MET A 195 29.26 1.49 20.24
N PRO A 196 29.67 1.87 21.47
CA PRO A 196 30.11 0.92 22.48
C PRO A 196 29.06 -0.17 22.76
N GLN A 197 29.51 -1.43 22.82
CA GLN A 197 28.63 -2.61 22.90
C GLN A 197 27.63 -2.55 24.06
N GLN A 198 28.05 -2.05 25.22
CA GLN A 198 27.17 -1.93 26.39
C GLN A 198 26.02 -0.93 26.17
N ILE A 199 26.30 0.18 25.45
CA ILE A 199 25.29 1.20 25.11
C ILE A 199 24.30 0.59 24.13
N VAL A 200 24.79 -0.04 23.07
CA VAL A 200 23.96 -0.71 22.04
C VAL A 200 23.05 -1.74 22.70
N LYS A 201 23.61 -2.62 23.53
CA LYS A 201 22.84 -3.64 24.26
C LYS A 201 21.72 -3.01 25.09
N SER A 202 22.02 -1.97 25.87
CA SER A 202 21.02 -1.29 26.71
C SER A 202 19.89 -0.61 25.92
N MET A 203 20.20 -0.11 24.71
CA MET A 203 19.21 0.49 23.81
C MET A 203 18.34 -0.57 23.16
N VAL A 204 18.97 -1.64 22.65
CA VAL A 204 18.30 -2.76 22.00
C VAL A 204 17.39 -3.49 22.99
N ASP A 205 17.84 -3.75 24.22
CA ASP A 205 17.03 -4.43 25.24
C ASP A 205 15.75 -3.64 25.56
N ARG A 206 15.87 -2.31 25.78
CA ARG A 206 14.71 -1.43 26.03
C ARG A 206 13.76 -1.36 24.83
N TRP A 207 14.31 -1.27 23.62
CA TRP A 207 13.52 -1.26 22.40
C TRP A 207 12.77 -2.58 22.19
N LYS A 208 13.45 -3.72 22.39
CA LYS A 208 12.86 -5.07 22.32
C LYS A 208 11.71 -5.22 23.30
N GLU A 209 11.92 -4.82 24.56
CA GLU A 209 10.90 -4.90 25.61
C GLU A 209 9.67 -4.06 25.26
N ASP A 210 9.83 -2.78 24.87
CA ASP A 210 8.72 -1.93 24.44
C ASP A 210 7.96 -2.52 23.24
N LEU A 211 8.69 -3.08 22.26
CA LEU A 211 8.09 -3.61 21.05
C LEU A 211 7.24 -4.85 21.36
N LEU A 212 7.80 -5.80 22.10
CA LEU A 212 7.14 -7.03 22.49
C LEU A 212 5.95 -6.78 23.42
N SER A 213 6.09 -5.87 24.38
CA SER A 213 5.02 -5.51 25.32
C SER A 213 3.76 -5.06 24.59
N LYS A 214 3.91 -4.16 23.59
CA LYS A 214 2.76 -3.69 22.80
C LYS A 214 2.25 -4.74 21.81
N ALA A 215 3.10 -5.62 21.28
CA ALA A 215 2.66 -6.74 20.44
C ALA A 215 1.79 -7.75 21.22
N ARG A 216 2.12 -7.96 22.49
CA ARG A 216 1.38 -8.78 23.46
C ARG A 216 0.14 -8.09 24.02
N GLY A 217 -0.07 -6.80 23.72
CA GLY A 217 -1.22 -6.03 24.19
C GLY A 217 -1.16 -5.70 25.69
N GLU A 218 0.04 -5.63 26.26
CA GLU A 218 0.24 -5.36 27.70
C GLU A 218 -0.14 -3.91 28.07
N ASN A 219 -0.31 -3.03 27.09
CA ASN A 219 -0.90 -1.71 27.25
C ASN A 219 -2.44 -1.75 27.43
N MET A 220 -3.08 -2.91 27.26
CA MET A 220 -4.52 -3.11 27.43
C MET A 220 -4.82 -4.47 28.07
N ILE A 221 -4.47 -4.63 29.35
CA ILE A 221 -4.70 -5.87 30.09
C ILE A 221 -6.10 -5.91 30.70
N ARG A 222 -6.85 -6.99 30.45
CA ARG A 222 -8.18 -7.25 31.04
C ARG A 222 -8.39 -8.74 31.30
N LYS A 223 -9.46 -9.05 32.03
CA LYS A 223 -9.88 -10.43 32.28
C LYS A 223 -10.17 -11.14 30.95
N GLY A 224 -9.57 -12.31 30.78
CA GLY A 224 -9.64 -13.13 29.58
C GLY A 224 -9.67 -14.62 29.92
N ARG A 225 -9.49 -15.47 28.91
CA ARG A 225 -9.43 -16.93 29.04
C ARG A 225 -8.15 -17.44 28.41
N LEU A 226 -7.30 -18.08 29.22
CA LEU A 226 -6.16 -18.83 28.74
C LEU A 226 -6.65 -20.23 28.38
N TYR A 227 -6.40 -20.66 27.15
CA TYR A 227 -6.79 -21.98 26.68
C TYR A 227 -5.62 -22.94 26.78
N ASP A 228 -5.88 -24.16 27.27
CA ASP A 228 -4.91 -25.25 27.23
C ASP A 228 -5.02 -26.08 25.93
N ALA A 229 -4.08 -26.98 25.71
CA ALA A 229 -4.04 -27.83 24.52
C ALA A 229 -5.18 -28.87 24.49
N GLN A 230 -5.83 -29.12 25.62
CA GLN A 230 -6.93 -30.08 25.79
C GLN A 230 -8.31 -29.43 25.61
N GLY A 231 -8.37 -28.12 25.33
CA GLY A 231 -9.60 -27.36 25.12
C GLY A 231 -10.23 -26.80 26.40
N GLY A 232 -9.59 -26.98 27.55
CA GLY A 232 -9.95 -26.33 28.79
C GLY A 232 -9.59 -24.84 28.77
N SER A 233 -10.16 -24.08 29.72
CA SER A 233 -9.80 -22.67 29.87
C SER A 233 -9.81 -22.22 31.32
N THR A 234 -8.86 -21.37 31.68
CA THR A 234 -8.81 -20.69 32.98
C THR A 234 -8.95 -19.19 32.80
N GLU A 235 -9.57 -18.52 33.78
CA GLU A 235 -9.64 -17.07 33.76
C GLU A 235 -8.31 -16.47 34.18
N GLN A 236 -7.78 -15.53 33.38
CA GLN A 236 -6.51 -14.86 33.64
C GLN A 236 -6.55 -13.40 33.15
N GLN A 237 -5.65 -12.57 33.65
CA GLN A 237 -5.39 -11.26 33.06
C GLN A 237 -4.54 -11.43 31.81
N LEU A 238 -5.07 -11.02 30.65
CA LEU A 238 -4.42 -11.16 29.35
C LEU A 238 -4.41 -9.82 28.61
N GLY A 239 -3.42 -9.63 27.74
CA GLY A 239 -3.34 -8.47 26.87
C GLY A 239 -4.36 -8.52 25.74
N TYR A 240 -4.86 -7.36 25.35
CA TYR A 240 -5.77 -7.20 24.21
C TYR A 240 -5.13 -6.33 23.13
N ALA A 241 -5.41 -6.65 21.87
CA ALA A 241 -4.89 -5.89 20.75
C ALA A 241 -5.49 -4.48 20.72
N TYR A 242 -4.61 -3.47 20.62
CA TYR A 242 -4.96 -2.08 20.33
C TYR A 242 -4.22 -1.63 19.04
N PHE A 243 -4.18 -0.33 18.72
CA PHE A 243 -3.67 0.22 17.44
C PHE A 243 -2.29 -0.29 16.95
N ARG A 244 -1.40 -0.79 17.82
CA ARG A 244 -0.09 -1.35 17.42
C ARG A 244 -0.17 -2.60 16.51
N ARG A 245 -1.34 -3.24 16.40
CA ARG A 245 -1.58 -4.31 15.41
C ARG A 245 -2.19 -3.79 14.08
N VAL A 246 -2.47 -2.50 13.97
CA VAL A 246 -3.22 -1.87 12.86
C VAL A 246 -2.43 -0.74 12.18
N GLY A 247 -1.43 -0.15 12.86
CA GLY A 247 -0.66 0.96 12.32
C GLY A 247 0.26 0.58 11.17
N TRP A 248 0.17 1.29 10.04
CA TRP A 248 0.98 1.10 8.82
C TRP A 248 2.47 1.45 9.01
N GLN A 249 2.79 2.43 9.86
CA GLN A 249 4.17 2.78 10.22
C GLN A 249 4.53 2.22 11.60
N THR A 250 4.75 0.91 11.69
CA THR A 250 5.10 0.18 12.93
C THR A 250 6.52 0.44 13.46
N LYS A 251 7.12 1.60 13.19
CA LYS A 251 8.57 1.85 13.41
C LYS A 251 9.49 0.80 12.77
N ASN A 252 9.01 0.03 11.79
CA ASN A 252 9.84 -0.79 10.89
C ASN A 252 10.56 0.07 9.84
N LYS A 253 10.85 1.34 10.14
CA LYS A 253 11.85 2.06 9.34
C LYS A 253 13.18 1.39 9.66
N ALA A 254 13.91 0.97 8.64
CA ALA A 254 15.31 0.61 8.81
C ALA A 254 15.98 1.82 9.48
N VAL A 255 16.27 1.70 10.77
CA VAL A 255 17.12 2.66 11.46
C VAL A 255 18.51 2.24 11.02
N ILE A 256 19.11 3.04 10.13
CA ILE A 256 20.44 2.94 9.49
C ILE A 256 20.32 2.69 7.97
N ILE A 257 20.47 3.79 7.21
CA ILE A 257 21.18 3.83 5.93
C ILE A 257 22.55 4.43 6.25
#